data_AF-A0AAW0MCA4-F1
#
_entry.id   AF-A0AAW0MCA4-F1
#
_cell.length_a   1.000
_cell.length_b   1.000
_cell.length_c   1.000
_cell.angle_alpha   90.00
_cell.angle_beta   90.00
_cell.angle_gamma   90.00
#
_symmetry.space_group_name_H-M   'P 1'
#
loop_
_entity.id
_entity.type
_entity.pdbx_description
1 polymer ?
#
loop_
_entity_poly.entity_id
_entity_poly.type
_entity_poly.pdbx_seq_one_letter_code
_entity_poly.pdbx_strand_id
1 'polypeptide(L)' 'MGNGHFPQEGFSKASFFTDLQIIVEGNDNLKASENIITFAPKPHCYNVQKSGNYFFYGGPGRNVDSP' A
#
# COMPACT_ATOMS: atom_id res chain seq x y z
N MET A 1 -10.59 4.78 -0.60
CA MET A 1 -9.14 4.71 -0.87
C MET A 1 -8.86 3.31 -1.41
N GLY A 2 -8.24 3.19 -2.58
CA GLY A 2 -8.20 1.90 -3.31
C GLY A 2 -9.52 1.58 -4.00
N ASN A 3 -9.68 0.34 -4.46
CA ASN A 3 -10.81 -0.13 -5.27
C ASN A 3 -11.91 -0.87 -4.47
N GLY A 4 -11.92 -0.75 -3.14
CA GLY A 4 -12.91 -1.39 -2.28
C GLY A 4 -12.54 -2.78 -1.76
N HIS A 5 -11.42 -3.35 -2.23
CA HIS A 5 -10.91 -4.64 -1.79
C HIS A 5 -9.83 -4.49 -0.72
N PHE A 6 -9.76 -5.45 0.20
CA PHE A 6 -8.73 -5.48 1.22
C PHE A 6 -7.39 -5.97 0.66
N PRO A 7 -6.25 -5.50 1.18
CA PRO A 7 -4.93 -5.89 0.69
C PRO A 7 -4.66 -7.40 0.75
N GLN A 8 -5.32 -8.12 1.68
CA GLN A 8 -5.25 -9.57 1.82
C GLN A 8 -5.83 -10.33 0.61
N GLU A 9 -6.66 -9.69 -0.21
CA GLU A 9 -7.22 -10.29 -1.42
C GLU A 9 -6.20 -10.41 -2.57
N GLY A 10 -5.08 -9.69 -2.48
CA GLY A 10 -3.93 -9.84 -3.36
C GLY A 10 -4.13 -9.37 -4.80
N PHE A 11 -3.31 -9.89 -5.71
CA PHE A 11 -3.31 -9.49 -7.11
C PHE A 11 -4.66 -9.68 -7.79
N SER A 12 -4.94 -8.85 -8.81
CA SER A 12 -6.21 -8.79 -9.54
C SER A 12 -7.44 -8.34 -8.72
N LYS A 13 -7.33 -8.23 -7.40
CA LYS A 13 -8.40 -7.77 -6.52
C LYS A 13 -8.04 -6.53 -5.74
N ALA A 14 -6.93 -6.53 -5.02
CA ALA A 14 -6.48 -5.37 -4.25
C ALA A 14 -5.75 -4.36 -5.13
N SER A 15 -5.86 -3.08 -4.78
CA SER A 15 -5.01 -2.05 -5.38
C SER A 15 -3.59 -2.19 -4.84
N PHE A 16 -2.58 -2.01 -5.69
CA PHE A 16 -1.18 -2.12 -5.29
C PHE A 16 -0.31 -1.09 -5.98
N PHE A 17 0.78 -0.74 -5.32
CA PHE A 17 1.92 -0.05 -5.92
C PHE A 17 3.11 -0.98 -5.92
N THR A 18 3.93 -0.88 -6.95
CA THR A 18 5.17 -1.62 -7.10
C THR A 18 6.28 -0.67 -7.56
N ASP A 19 7.53 -1.14 -7.49
CA ASP A 19 8.72 -0.42 -7.95
C ASP A 19 8.89 0.98 -7.36
N LEU A 20 8.68 1.10 -6.05
CA LEU A 20 8.94 2.35 -5.33
C LEU A 20 10.43 2.72 -5.39
N GLN A 21 10.69 3.82 -6.07
CA GLN A 21 12.01 4.38 -6.24
C GLN A 21 12.05 5.81 -5.70
N ILE A 22 13.17 6.17 -5.08
CA ILE A 22 13.42 7.50 -4.54
C ILE A 22 14.59 8.09 -5.31
N ILE A 23 14.46 9.37 -5.67
CA ILE A 23 15.55 10.16 -6.24
C ILE A 23 16.37 10.71 -5.07
N VAL A 24 17.68 10.46 -5.08
CA VAL A 24 18.59 11.02 -4.07
C VAL A 24 19.09 12.37 -4.56
N GLU A 25 19.05 13.39 -3.70
CA GLU A 25 19.43 14.75 -4.09
C GLU A 25 20.82 14.83 -4.72
N GLY A 26 20.91 15.56 -5.83
CA GLY A 26 22.18 15.84 -6.53
C GLY A 26 22.60 14.78 -7.54
N ASN A 27 21.83 13.72 -7.75
CA ASN A 27 22.07 12.78 -8.82
C ASN A 27 20.75 12.22 -9.40
N ASP A 28 20.64 12.11 -10.72
CA ASP A 28 19.45 11.56 -11.41
C ASP A 28 19.32 10.03 -11.24
N ASN A 29 19.88 9.48 -10.14
CA ASN A 29 19.87 8.05 -9.88
C ASN A 29 18.63 7.68 -9.06
N LEU A 30 17.85 6.76 -9.62
CA LEU A 30 16.76 6.10 -8.93
C LEU A 30 17.33 5.03 -7.99
N LYS A 31 17.04 5.15 -6.70
CA LYS A 31 17.34 4.10 -5.72
C LYS A 31 16.07 3.40 -5.28
N ALA A 32 16.16 2.08 -5.12
CA ALA A 32 15.10 1.30 -4.52
C ALA A 32 14.81 1.81 -3.09
N SER A 33 13.53 1.90 -2.74
CA SER A 33 13.12 2.31 -1.39
C SER A 33 13.32 1.16 -0.41
N GLU A 34 14.44 1.15 0.31
CA GLU A 34 14.79 0.05 1.22
C GLU A 34 13.97 0.03 2.51
N ASN A 35 13.49 1.20 2.98
CA ASN A 35 12.85 1.36 4.29
C ASN A 35 11.39 1.84 4.22
N ILE A 36 10.59 1.22 3.36
CA ILE A 36 9.16 1.50 3.30
C ILE A 36 8.48 0.99 4.56
N ILE A 37 7.87 1.92 5.31
CA ILE A 37 6.95 1.67 6.42
C ILE A 37 5.52 1.97 5.98
N THR A 38 4.56 1.25 6.54
CA THR A 38 3.14 1.39 6.20
C THR A 38 2.33 1.75 7.45
N PHE A 39 1.39 2.67 7.32
CA PHE A 39 0.55 3.12 8.44
C PHE A 39 -0.92 3.23 8.01
N ALA A 40 -1.81 2.56 8.73
CA ALA A 40 -3.26 2.67 8.58
C ALA A 40 -3.90 2.91 9.95
N PRO A 41 -4.40 4.13 10.24
CA PRO A 41 -4.98 4.44 11.55
C PRO A 41 -6.35 3.77 11.77
N LYS A 42 -7.02 3.31 10.71
CA LYS A 42 -8.28 2.55 10.79
C LYS A 42 -8.22 1.27 9.93
N PRO A 43 -7.44 0.25 10.33
CA PRO A 43 -7.20 -0.96 9.53
C PRO A 43 -8.48 -1.73 9.17
N HIS A 44 -9.54 -1.61 9.99
CA HIS A 44 -10.85 -2.22 9.72
C HIS A 44 -11.64 -1.52 8.60
N CYS A 45 -11.37 -0.24 8.33
CA CYS A 45 -12.00 0.54 7.26
C CYS A 45 -11.20 0.45 5.97
N TYR A 46 -9.89 0.55 6.12
CA TYR A 46 -8.89 0.49 5.06
C TYR A 46 -7.57 0.03 5.65
N ASN A 47 -6.85 -0.82 4.94
CA ASN A 47 -5.58 -1.34 5.39
C ASN A 47 -4.52 -1.20 4.30
N VAL A 48 -3.27 -1.33 4.70
CA VAL A 48 -2.10 -1.39 3.82
C VAL A 48 -1.23 -2.56 4.27
N GLN A 49 -0.77 -3.36 3.32
CA GLN A 49 0.10 -4.51 3.59
C GLN A 49 1.28 -4.50 2.63
N LYS A 50 2.49 -4.42 3.19
CA LYS A 50 3.74 -4.56 2.43
C LYS A 50 4.05 -6.03 2.18
N SER A 51 4.50 -6.34 0.97
CA SER A 51 5.03 -7.65 0.59
C SER A 51 6.20 -7.45 -0.38
N GLY A 52 7.43 -7.62 0.12
CA GLY A 52 8.64 -7.39 -0.68
C GLY A 52 8.74 -5.96 -1.21
N ASN A 53 8.78 -5.83 -2.54
CA ASN A 53 8.94 -4.56 -3.27
C ASN A 53 7.61 -3.88 -3.66
N TYR A 54 6.48 -4.41 -3.19
CA TYR A 54 5.15 -3.85 -3.44
C TYR A 54 4.36 -3.75 -2.14
N PHE A 55 3.34 -2.91 -2.16
CA PHE A 55 2.36 -2.86 -1.07
C PHE A 55 0.96 -2.82 -1.67
N PHE A 56 0.09 -3.64 -1.08
CA PHE A 56 -1.33 -3.61 -1.34
C PHE A 56 -1.99 -2.61 -0.40
N TYR A 57 -3.03 -1.94 -0.88
CA TYR A 57 -3.82 -1.03 -0.07
C TYR A 57 -5.28 -1.06 -0.52
N GLY A 58 -6.18 -0.77 0.40
CA GLY A 58 -7.60 -0.69 0.09
C GLY A 58 -8.48 -1.06 1.27
N GLY A 59 -9.74 -1.25 0.97
CA GLY A 59 -10.82 -1.53 1.90
C GLY A 59 -12.12 -0.92 1.40
N PRO A 60 -13.27 -1.50 1.75
CA PRO A 60 -14.57 -1.11 1.21
C PRO A 60 -15.03 0.28 1.68
N GLY A 61 -14.32 0.90 2.65
CA GLY A 61 -14.66 2.20 3.22
C GLY A 61 -15.91 2.20 4.12
N ARG A 62 -16.85 1.28 3.86
CA ARG A 62 -18.00 0.92 4.71
C ARG A 62 -17.94 -0.55 5.05
N ASN A 63 -16.95 -0.95 5.85
CA ASN A 63 -16.94 -2.28 6.43
C ASN A 63 -17.85 -2.30 7.66
N VAL A 64 -18.59 -3.38 7.91
CA VAL A 64 -19.49 -3.50 9.08
C VAL A 64 -18.71 -3.42 10.41
N ASP A 65 -17.45 -3.83 10.38
CA ASP A 65 -16.51 -3.77 11.51
C ASP A 65 -15.76 -2.43 11.61
N SER A 66 -16.11 -1.44 10.78
CA SER A 66 -15.54 -0.08 10.86
C SER A 66 -16.21 0.73 11.97
N PRO A 67 -15.47 1.20 12.99
CA PRO A 67 -16.01 2.08 14.02
C PRO A 67 -16.21 3.53 13.53
#